data_AF-A0A7K6XMD6-F1
#
_entry.id   AF-A0A7K6XMD6-F1
#
_cell.length_a   1.000
_cell.length_b   1.000
_cell.length_c   1.000
_cell.angle_alpha   90.00
_cell.angle_beta   90.00
_cell.angle_gamma   90.00
#
_symmetry.space_group_name_H-M   'P 1'
#
loop_
_entity.id
_entity.type
_entity.pdbx_description
1 polymer ?
#
loop_
_entity_poly.entity_id
_entity_poly.type
_entity_poly.pdbx_seq_one_letter_code
_entity_poly.pdbx_strand_id
1 'polypeptide(L)'
;QCSPWKDNACCTANTSSEAHKDHSYLYNFNWNHCGVMPPKCKRHFIQDTCLYECSPNLGPWIEQADSSWRRERILHVPLCKEDCEEWWEDCKDALTCKENWHKGWNWATGLNRCPWGYMCRPFSKVFPRPKDLCEKVWSNSFKYSPERRGSGRCIQMWFDPAQGNPNVAVAKYYAWRKRGSPAQVENVAPESDQAVRAVPWAVLVLLPLALVLLPRELGAGGSRGRGSL
;
A
#
# COMPACT_ATOMS: atom_id res chain seq x y z
N GLN A 1 26.06 5.11 4.58
CA GLN A 1 25.12 4.20 3.89
C GLN A 1 24.38 4.89 2.73
N CYS A 2 24.00 6.17 2.84
CA CYS A 2 23.33 6.87 1.72
C CYS A 2 24.24 7.39 0.59
N SER A 3 25.57 7.22 0.71
CA SER A 3 26.52 7.68 -0.32
C SER A 3 26.35 7.07 -1.72
N PRO A 4 25.74 5.88 -1.93
CA PRO A 4 25.50 5.39 -3.28
C PRO A 4 24.59 6.27 -4.15
N TRP A 5 23.82 7.18 -3.55
CA TRP A 5 22.96 8.14 -4.27
C TRP A 5 23.61 9.51 -4.49
N LYS A 6 24.88 9.72 -4.10
CA LYS A 6 25.51 11.05 -4.09
C LYS A 6 25.44 11.82 -5.43
N ASP A 7 25.47 11.10 -6.57
CA ASP A 7 25.52 11.72 -7.90
C ASP A 7 24.14 12.19 -8.38
N ASN A 8 23.05 11.64 -7.83
CA ASN A 8 21.68 12.05 -8.11
C ASN A 8 20.74 11.56 -6.99
N ALA A 9 20.40 12.45 -6.06
CA ALA A 9 19.60 12.16 -4.88
C ALA A 9 18.42 13.14 -4.71
N CYS A 10 17.34 12.65 -4.12
CA CYS A 10 16.23 13.47 -3.62
C CYS A 10 16.45 14.00 -2.19
N CYS A 11 17.38 13.40 -1.44
CA CYS A 11 17.66 13.77 -0.06
C CYS A 11 18.74 14.86 0.03
N THR A 12 18.79 15.54 1.17
CA THR A 12 19.87 16.48 1.50
C THR A 12 21.00 15.80 2.29
N ALA A 13 22.15 16.47 2.42
CA ALA A 13 23.23 16.02 3.28
C ALA A 13 22.80 15.89 4.76
N ASN A 14 21.92 16.79 5.23
CA ASN A 14 21.35 16.72 6.58
C ASN A 14 20.47 15.48 6.74
N THR A 15 19.52 15.27 5.82
CA THR A 15 18.64 14.09 5.79
C THR A 15 19.43 12.79 5.83
N SER A 16 20.48 12.69 5.00
CA SER A 16 21.31 11.48 4.96
C SER A 16 22.11 11.26 6.25
N SER A 17 22.58 12.31 6.92
CA SER A 17 23.24 12.19 8.23
C SER A 17 22.28 11.69 9.30
N GLU A 18 21.03 12.15 9.25
CA GLU A 18 19.98 11.85 10.24
C GLU A 18 19.35 10.48 10.06
N ALA A 19 19.36 9.95 8.84
CA ALA A 19 19.02 8.55 8.58
C ALA A 19 19.86 7.56 9.42
N HIS A 20 21.03 7.96 9.91
CA HIS A 20 21.93 7.11 10.70
C HIS A 20 21.77 7.30 12.23
N LYS A 21 20.96 8.25 12.68
CA LYS A 21 20.76 8.55 14.11
C LYS A 21 19.53 7.82 14.65
N ASP A 22 19.59 7.41 15.91
CA ASP A 22 18.39 7.01 16.65
C ASP A 22 17.57 8.27 16.98
N HIS A 23 16.25 8.19 16.86
CA HIS A 23 15.32 9.26 17.23
C HIS A 23 15.61 10.55 16.45
N SER A 24 16.00 10.39 15.18
CA SER A 24 16.34 11.49 14.30
C SER A 24 15.13 12.37 14.01
N TYR A 25 15.36 13.63 13.59
CA TYR A 25 14.26 14.55 13.33
C TYR A 25 13.34 14.09 12.19
N LEU A 26 13.78 13.16 11.34
CA LEU A 26 13.01 12.67 10.19
C LEU A 26 11.65 12.12 10.65
N TYR A 27 11.68 11.26 11.67
CA TYR A 27 10.49 10.52 12.12
C TYR A 27 10.40 10.38 13.64
N ASN A 28 11.40 10.89 14.37
CA ASN A 28 11.60 10.66 15.80
C ASN A 28 11.48 9.17 16.19
N PHE A 29 11.95 8.29 15.30
CA PHE A 29 11.68 6.87 15.39
C PHE A 29 12.72 6.14 16.25
N ASN A 30 12.23 5.31 17.16
CA ASN A 30 12.97 4.45 18.06
C ASN A 30 13.09 3.04 17.48
N TRP A 31 14.27 2.74 16.93
CA TRP A 31 14.64 1.39 16.50
C TRP A 31 14.73 0.42 17.70
N ASN A 32 14.99 0.93 18.91
CA ASN A 32 15.20 0.14 20.11
C ASN A 32 13.94 -0.04 20.98
N HIS A 33 12.75 -0.07 20.38
CA HIS A 33 11.47 -0.13 21.12
C HIS A 33 11.23 -1.44 21.90
N CYS A 34 12.03 -2.48 21.64
CA CYS A 34 12.02 -3.76 22.34
C CYS A 34 13.41 -4.15 22.91
N GLY A 35 14.25 -3.16 23.21
CA GLY A 35 15.66 -3.36 23.55
C GLY A 35 16.59 -2.98 22.39
N VAL A 36 17.90 -3.12 22.60
CA VAL A 36 18.90 -2.70 21.60
C VAL A 36 18.77 -3.54 20.34
N MET A 37 18.50 -2.89 19.20
CA MET A 37 18.46 -3.55 17.90
C MET A 37 19.89 -3.95 17.48
N PRO A 38 20.12 -5.21 17.06
CA PRO A 38 21.42 -5.64 16.57
C PRO A 38 21.89 -4.77 15.39
N PRO A 39 23.18 -4.35 15.34
CA PRO A 39 23.69 -3.50 14.26
C PRO A 39 23.47 -4.07 12.85
N LYS A 40 23.60 -5.40 12.70
CA LYS A 40 23.33 -6.10 11.43
C LYS A 40 21.88 -5.98 10.95
N CYS A 41 20.92 -5.83 11.87
CA CYS A 41 19.52 -5.57 11.54
C CYS A 41 19.30 -4.08 11.27
N LYS A 42 19.80 -3.21 12.16
CA LYS A 42 19.62 -1.76 12.07
C LYS A 42 20.14 -1.16 10.76
N ARG A 43 21.25 -1.68 10.22
CA ARG A 43 21.78 -1.20 8.92
C ARG A 43 20.76 -1.30 7.78
N HIS A 44 19.89 -2.31 7.78
CA HIS A 44 18.87 -2.44 6.73
C HIS A 44 17.80 -1.37 6.83
N PHE A 45 17.39 -1.01 8.05
CA PHE A 45 16.46 0.11 8.25
C PHE A 45 17.08 1.48 7.90
N ILE A 46 18.39 1.65 8.12
CA ILE A 46 19.13 2.83 7.67
C ILE A 46 19.18 2.86 6.14
N GLN A 47 19.51 1.74 5.49
CA GLN A 47 19.59 1.65 4.04
C GLN A 47 18.22 1.83 3.37
N ASP A 48 17.15 1.31 3.96
CA ASP A 48 15.76 1.57 3.59
C ASP A 48 15.43 3.06 3.66
N THR A 49 15.79 3.73 4.76
CA THR A 49 15.64 5.18 4.89
C THR A 49 16.41 5.90 3.78
N CYS A 50 17.65 5.51 3.49
CA CYS A 50 18.40 6.09 2.37
C CYS A 50 17.70 5.88 1.02
N LEU A 51 17.18 4.68 0.75
CA LEU A 51 16.44 4.40 -0.49
C LEU A 51 15.18 5.28 -0.59
N TYR A 52 14.38 5.34 0.47
CA TYR A 52 13.14 6.11 0.50
C TYR A 52 13.38 7.62 0.35
N GLU A 53 14.35 8.16 1.09
CA GLU A 53 14.63 9.60 1.10
C GLU A 53 15.43 10.06 -0.12
N CYS A 54 16.37 9.22 -0.60
CA CYS A 54 17.36 9.65 -1.58
C CYS A 54 17.08 9.17 -3.00
N SER A 55 16.32 8.09 -3.23
CA SER A 55 16.23 7.49 -4.57
C SER A 55 15.35 8.30 -5.53
N PRO A 56 15.90 8.82 -6.64
CA PRO A 56 15.10 9.46 -7.69
C PRO A 56 14.40 8.43 -8.60
N ASN A 57 14.52 7.14 -8.31
CA ASN A 57 14.08 6.05 -9.18
C ASN A 57 12.83 5.33 -8.68
N LEU A 58 12.13 5.89 -7.68
CA LEU A 58 10.91 5.32 -7.14
C LEU A 58 9.63 5.87 -7.80
N GLY A 59 9.76 6.83 -8.72
CA GLY A 59 8.65 7.48 -9.42
C GLY A 59 7.54 6.54 -9.93
N PRO A 60 7.83 5.37 -10.54
CA PRO A 60 6.78 4.46 -11.01
C PRO A 60 5.86 3.90 -9.92
N TRP A 61 6.18 4.07 -8.64
CA TRP A 61 5.42 3.54 -7.50
C TRP A 61 4.94 4.62 -6.54
N ILE A 62 5.06 5.89 -6.92
CA ILE A 62 4.52 7.01 -6.14
C ILE A 62 3.01 7.04 -6.33
N GLU A 63 2.27 7.10 -5.22
CA GLU A 63 0.83 7.25 -5.16
C GLU A 63 0.45 8.35 -4.15
N GLN A 64 -0.73 8.94 -4.33
CA GLN A 64 -1.26 9.94 -3.39
C GLN A 64 -1.50 9.30 -2.02
N ALA A 65 -1.12 10.00 -0.97
CA ALA A 65 -1.29 9.57 0.41
C ALA A 65 -2.36 10.41 1.09
N ASP A 66 -3.35 9.75 1.69
CA ASP A 66 -4.29 10.40 2.60
C ASP A 66 -3.65 10.52 3.99
N SER A 67 -2.77 11.51 4.17
CA SER A 67 -2.09 11.74 5.45
C SER A 67 -1.74 13.21 5.68
N SER A 68 -1.68 13.63 6.95
CA SER A 68 -1.39 15.01 7.33
C SER A 68 0.07 15.44 7.12
N TRP A 69 1.00 14.50 6.95
CA TRP A 69 2.45 14.77 6.95
C TRP A 69 3.14 14.46 5.62
N ARG A 70 2.48 13.75 4.70
CA ARG A 70 2.95 13.54 3.33
C ARG A 70 1.79 13.53 2.36
N ARG A 71 1.99 14.18 1.20
CA ARG A 71 1.02 14.19 0.09
C ARG A 71 1.12 12.93 -0.77
N GLU A 72 2.30 12.33 -0.82
CA GLU A 72 2.61 11.18 -1.65
C GLU A 72 3.40 10.14 -0.85
N ARG A 73 3.32 8.89 -1.27
CA ARG A 73 4.14 7.80 -0.72
C ARG A 73 4.45 6.78 -1.81
N ILE A 74 5.42 5.93 -1.55
CA ILE A 74 5.62 4.72 -2.36
C ILE A 74 4.65 3.60 -1.94
N LEU A 75 4.19 2.84 -2.92
CA LEU A 75 3.42 1.61 -2.74
C LEU A 75 3.89 0.53 -3.72
N HIS A 76 4.03 -0.70 -3.22
CA HIS A 76 4.33 -1.89 -4.00
C HIS A 76 5.62 -1.82 -4.84
N VAL A 77 6.64 -1.11 -4.34
CA VAL A 77 7.97 -1.12 -4.96
C VAL A 77 8.52 -2.56 -4.96
N PRO A 78 8.89 -3.14 -6.12
CA PRO A 78 9.30 -4.53 -6.23
C PRO A 78 10.73 -4.68 -5.69
N LEU A 79 10.86 -4.93 -4.39
CA LEU A 79 12.16 -5.12 -3.75
C LEU A 79 12.76 -6.45 -4.19
N CYS A 80 14.04 -6.45 -4.57
CA CYS A 80 14.72 -7.66 -5.02
C CYS A 80 14.72 -8.74 -3.94
N LYS A 81 14.70 -10.00 -4.39
CA LYS A 81 14.65 -11.18 -3.54
C LYS A 81 15.72 -11.13 -2.45
N GLU A 82 16.99 -10.93 -2.83
CA GLU A 82 18.13 -10.95 -1.91
C GLU A 82 18.05 -9.83 -0.88
N ASP A 83 17.69 -8.61 -1.29
CA ASP A 83 17.55 -7.47 -0.37
C ASP A 83 16.54 -7.75 0.74
N CYS A 84 15.41 -8.36 0.38
CA CYS A 84 14.38 -8.70 1.36
C CYS A 84 14.79 -9.90 2.24
N GLU A 85 15.35 -10.95 1.64
CA GLU A 85 15.79 -12.15 2.37
C GLU A 85 16.93 -11.84 3.34
N GLU A 86 17.94 -11.07 2.93
CA GLU A 86 19.06 -10.66 3.77
C GLU A 86 18.62 -9.73 4.91
N TRP A 87 17.70 -8.79 4.64
CA TRP A 87 17.14 -7.94 5.69
C TRP A 87 16.44 -8.79 6.75
N TRP A 88 15.59 -9.72 6.35
CA TRP A 88 14.91 -10.61 7.28
C TRP A 88 15.88 -11.49 8.06
N GLU A 89 16.86 -12.10 7.39
CA GLU A 89 17.84 -12.99 8.00
C GLU A 89 18.68 -12.28 9.05
N ASP A 90 19.13 -11.06 8.78
CA ASP A 90 19.90 -10.25 9.74
C ASP A 90 19.06 -9.77 10.93
N CYS A 91 17.73 -9.69 10.77
CA CYS A 91 16.79 -9.23 11.79
C CYS A 91 16.08 -10.35 12.56
N LYS A 92 16.08 -11.61 12.10
CA LYS A 92 15.17 -12.67 12.58
C LYS A 92 15.16 -12.91 14.11
N ASP A 93 16.29 -12.65 14.78
CA ASP A 93 16.50 -12.81 16.22
C ASP A 93 16.36 -11.48 17.00
N ALA A 94 16.27 -10.35 16.31
CA ALA A 94 15.93 -9.07 16.94
C ALA A 94 14.50 -9.13 17.49
N LEU A 95 14.15 -8.18 18.37
CA LEU A 95 12.83 -8.13 18.98
C LEU A 95 12.00 -6.98 18.41
N THR A 96 10.71 -7.22 18.21
CA THR A 96 9.70 -6.20 17.97
C THR A 96 8.38 -6.60 18.59
N CYS A 97 7.47 -5.65 18.73
CA CYS A 97 6.13 -5.87 19.26
C CYS A 97 5.04 -5.67 18.20
N LYS A 98 5.38 -5.28 16.96
CA LYS A 98 4.39 -4.93 15.92
C LYS A 98 4.83 -5.36 14.54
N GLU A 99 3.85 -5.76 13.71
CA GLU A 99 4.07 -6.06 12.29
C GLU A 99 3.99 -4.82 11.39
N ASN A 100 3.24 -3.79 11.79
CA ASN A 100 3.07 -2.56 11.02
C ASN A 100 3.65 -1.39 11.81
N TRP A 101 4.70 -0.77 11.28
CA TRP A 101 5.46 0.29 11.93
C TRP A 101 5.07 1.69 11.46
N HIS A 102 4.16 1.82 10.48
CA HIS A 102 3.62 3.12 10.08
C HIS A 102 2.57 3.66 11.06
N LYS A 103 1.85 2.80 11.79
CA LYS A 103 0.70 3.22 12.60
C LYS A 103 0.51 2.42 13.87
N GLY A 104 -0.24 3.01 14.81
CA GLY A 104 -0.65 2.36 16.05
C GLY A 104 0.52 2.13 17.01
N TRP A 105 1.45 3.08 17.11
CA TRP A 105 2.43 3.18 18.19
C TRP A 105 1.86 4.00 19.34
N ASN A 106 2.38 3.79 20.55
CA ASN A 106 2.16 4.73 21.65
C ASN A 106 3.22 5.84 21.59
N TRP A 107 2.78 7.08 21.44
CA TRP A 107 3.64 8.27 21.34
C TRP A 107 3.58 9.19 22.57
N ALA A 108 3.00 8.75 23.69
CA ALA A 108 2.76 9.59 24.87
C ALA A 108 4.03 10.25 25.45
N THR A 109 5.21 9.66 25.22
CA THR A 109 6.50 10.22 25.68
C THR A 109 7.27 10.92 24.56
N GLY A 110 6.62 11.24 23.44
CA GLY A 110 7.26 11.79 22.24
C GLY A 110 7.98 10.78 21.36
N LEU A 111 8.22 9.55 21.84
CA LEU A 111 8.89 8.47 21.12
C LEU A 111 7.94 7.29 20.93
N ASN A 112 8.08 6.56 19.82
CA ASN A 112 7.27 5.36 19.60
C ASN A 112 7.63 4.26 20.60
N ARG A 113 6.61 3.79 21.30
CA ARG A 113 6.66 2.65 22.22
C ARG A 113 5.61 1.62 21.84
N CYS A 114 5.87 0.38 22.23
CA CYS A 114 4.91 -0.70 22.09
C CYS A 114 3.56 -0.29 22.72
N PRO A 115 2.43 -0.49 22.02
CA PRO A 115 1.11 -0.23 22.56
C PRO A 115 0.81 -1.13 23.75
N TRP A 116 -0.17 -0.72 24.57
CA TRP A 116 -0.64 -1.53 25.68
C TRP A 116 -1.08 -2.93 25.22
N GLY A 117 -0.62 -3.96 25.92
CA GLY A 117 -0.91 -5.36 25.62
C GLY A 117 -0.04 -6.00 24.53
N TYR A 118 0.81 -5.24 23.83
CA TYR A 118 1.71 -5.78 22.82
C TYR A 118 3.05 -6.16 23.45
N MET A 119 3.39 -7.44 23.38
CA MET A 119 4.62 -7.99 23.94
C MET A 119 5.73 -8.05 22.90
N CYS A 120 6.97 -7.78 23.31
CA CYS A 120 8.15 -7.98 22.48
C CYS A 120 8.35 -9.46 22.18
N ARG A 121 8.55 -9.78 20.90
CA ARG A 121 8.77 -11.13 20.38
C ARG A 121 9.87 -11.09 19.31
N PRO A 122 10.54 -12.22 19.04
CA PRO A 122 11.48 -12.30 17.93
C PRO A 122 10.83 -11.88 16.62
N PHE A 123 11.57 -11.18 15.76
CA PHE A 123 11.13 -10.79 14.41
C PHE A 123 10.63 -12.01 13.64
N SER A 124 11.29 -13.17 13.74
CA SER A 124 10.84 -14.42 13.13
C SER A 124 9.45 -14.90 13.58
N LYS A 125 8.96 -14.46 14.74
CA LYS A 125 7.59 -14.74 15.21
C LYS A 125 6.57 -13.71 14.72
N VAL A 126 6.97 -12.46 14.56
CA VAL A 126 6.10 -11.36 14.09
C VAL A 126 6.03 -11.32 12.56
N PHE A 127 7.14 -11.62 11.90
CA PHE A 127 7.33 -11.72 10.46
C PHE A 127 7.85 -13.14 10.13
N PRO A 128 6.95 -14.12 9.93
CA PRO A 128 7.37 -15.53 9.75
C PRO A 128 8.22 -15.80 8.52
N ARG A 129 8.13 -14.96 7.47
CA ARG A 129 8.91 -15.09 6.23
C ARG A 129 9.48 -13.72 5.82
N PRO A 130 10.50 -13.68 4.96
CA PRO A 130 11.05 -12.43 4.42
C PRO A 130 9.99 -11.49 3.83
N LYS A 131 9.10 -12.04 2.99
CA LYS A 131 7.96 -11.30 2.43
C LYS A 131 7.11 -10.61 3.49
N ASP A 132 6.86 -11.27 4.63
CA ASP A 132 6.06 -10.70 5.71
C ASP A 132 6.73 -9.45 6.29
N LEU A 133 8.06 -9.43 6.44
CA LEU A 133 8.79 -8.24 6.88
C LEU A 133 8.69 -7.10 5.86
N CYS A 134 9.18 -7.33 4.64
CA CYS A 134 9.36 -6.27 3.65
C CYS A 134 8.04 -5.64 3.22
N GLU A 135 6.96 -6.42 3.15
CA GLU A 135 5.64 -5.91 2.77
C GLU A 135 4.92 -5.24 3.94
N LYS A 136 4.95 -5.81 5.16
CA LYS A 136 4.07 -5.34 6.24
C LYS A 136 4.67 -4.23 7.08
N VAL A 137 5.99 -4.22 7.29
CA VAL A 137 6.65 -3.27 8.22
C VAL A 137 6.30 -1.82 7.88
N TRP A 138 6.28 -1.49 6.59
CA TRP A 138 5.92 -0.16 6.09
C TRP A 138 4.59 -0.13 5.32
N SER A 139 3.59 -0.91 5.72
CA SER A 139 2.24 -0.88 5.11
C SER A 139 2.26 -0.96 3.58
N ASN A 140 2.91 -1.97 3.02
CA ASN A 140 3.04 -2.23 1.60
C ASN A 140 3.81 -1.17 0.80
N SER A 141 4.72 -0.41 1.42
CA SER A 141 5.69 0.39 0.67
C SER A 141 6.47 -0.47 -0.33
N PHE A 142 6.91 -1.65 0.10
CA PHE A 142 7.51 -2.65 -0.77
C PHE A 142 6.56 -3.81 -1.05
N LYS A 143 6.81 -4.46 -2.17
CA LYS A 143 6.28 -5.76 -2.56
C LYS A 143 7.47 -6.69 -2.78
N TYR A 144 7.43 -7.88 -2.21
CA TYR A 144 8.49 -8.87 -2.44
C TYR A 144 8.49 -9.30 -3.92
N SER A 145 9.65 -9.22 -4.57
CA SER A 145 9.83 -9.70 -5.94
C SER A 145 10.62 -11.02 -5.94
N PRO A 146 10.23 -12.02 -6.75
CA PRO A 146 11.05 -13.21 -6.96
C PRO A 146 12.30 -12.93 -7.82
N GLU A 147 12.36 -11.76 -8.45
CA GLU A 147 13.47 -11.33 -9.29
C GLU A 147 14.75 -11.14 -8.48
N ARG A 148 15.87 -11.60 -9.05
CA ARG A 148 17.20 -11.49 -8.46
C ARG A 148 17.78 -10.09 -8.64
N ARG A 149 18.68 -9.66 -7.75
CA ARG A 149 19.56 -8.49 -7.96
C ARG A 149 20.20 -8.56 -9.36
N GLY A 150 20.31 -7.41 -10.02
CA GLY A 150 20.88 -7.28 -11.36
C GLY A 150 19.95 -7.67 -12.52
N SER A 151 18.76 -8.21 -12.27
CA SER A 151 17.80 -8.59 -13.33
C SER A 151 17.25 -7.39 -14.14
N GLY A 152 17.36 -6.17 -13.60
CA GLY A 152 16.68 -5.00 -14.15
C GLY A 152 15.16 -5.02 -13.96
N ARG A 153 14.64 -5.91 -13.09
CA ARG A 153 13.21 -6.11 -12.82
C ARG A 153 12.79 -5.90 -11.37
N CYS A 154 13.72 -5.59 -10.48
CA CYS A 154 13.44 -5.28 -9.08
C CYS A 154 14.37 -4.16 -8.58
N ILE A 155 13.90 -3.40 -7.60
CA ILE A 155 14.65 -2.35 -6.95
C ILE A 155 15.62 -2.97 -5.94
N GLN A 156 16.88 -2.53 -6.01
CA GLN A 156 17.94 -2.88 -5.09
C GLN A 156 18.10 -1.77 -4.06
N MET A 157 18.11 -2.14 -2.79
CA MET A 157 18.39 -1.24 -1.66
C MET A 157 19.90 -1.15 -1.42
N TRP A 158 20.61 -2.25 -1.69
CA TRP A 158 22.06 -2.35 -1.64
C TRP A 158 22.65 -2.48 -3.06
N PHE A 159 23.59 -1.61 -3.41
CA PHE A 159 24.34 -1.68 -4.67
C PHE A 159 25.70 -1.00 -4.53
N ASP A 160 26.65 -1.39 -5.39
CA ASP A 160 27.95 -0.76 -5.50
C ASP A 160 27.87 0.46 -6.42
N PRO A 161 28.06 1.69 -5.91
CA PRO A 161 28.00 2.89 -6.74
C PRO A 161 29.10 2.95 -7.81
N ALA A 162 30.20 2.22 -7.67
CA ALA A 162 31.24 2.16 -8.69
C ALA A 162 30.75 1.49 -9.99
N GLN A 163 29.69 0.66 -9.90
CA GLN A 163 29.04 0.00 -11.04
C GLN A 163 27.80 0.76 -11.54
N GLY A 164 27.56 1.96 -10.99
CA GLY A 164 26.38 2.77 -11.27
C GLY A 164 25.12 2.30 -10.53
N ASN A 165 24.09 3.13 -10.56
CA ASN A 165 22.82 2.84 -9.88
C ASN A 165 21.93 1.91 -10.75
N PRO A 166 21.71 0.64 -10.34
CA PRO A 166 20.94 -0.32 -11.14
C PRO A 166 19.45 0.03 -11.23
N ASN A 167 18.93 0.83 -10.30
CA ASN A 167 17.51 1.18 -10.22
C ASN A 167 17.07 2.12 -11.35
N VAL A 168 18.00 2.78 -12.04
CA VAL A 168 17.70 3.60 -13.23
C VAL A 168 17.04 2.76 -14.32
N ALA A 169 17.59 1.57 -14.62
CA ALA A 169 17.04 0.67 -15.63
C ALA A 169 15.68 0.09 -15.21
N VAL A 170 15.55 -0.26 -13.92
CA VAL A 170 14.32 -0.80 -13.33
C VAL A 170 13.19 0.22 -13.42
N ALA A 171 13.44 1.47 -13.02
CA ALA A 171 12.45 2.53 -13.05
C ALA A 171 11.97 2.82 -14.49
N LYS A 172 12.91 2.87 -15.46
CA LYS A 172 12.58 3.04 -16.88
C LYS A 172 11.69 1.91 -17.40
N TYR A 173 12.01 0.66 -17.05
CA TYR A 173 11.20 -0.49 -17.45
C TYR A 173 9.76 -0.40 -16.94
N TYR A 174 9.56 -0.13 -15.65
CA TYR A 174 8.22 -0.05 -15.06
C TYR A 174 7.46 1.19 -15.51
N ALA A 175 8.13 2.33 -15.72
CA ALA A 175 7.52 3.51 -16.32
C ALA A 175 7.02 3.23 -17.74
N TRP A 176 7.82 2.54 -18.57
CA TRP A 176 7.43 2.16 -19.92
C TRP A 176 6.25 1.17 -19.91
N ARG A 177 6.28 0.16 -19.04
CA ARG A 177 5.16 -0.79 -18.89
C ARG A 177 3.88 -0.11 -18.45
N LYS A 178 3.93 0.83 -17.50
CA LYS A 178 2.74 1.60 -17.10
C LYS A 178 2.14 2.43 -18.24
N ARG A 179 2.98 2.95 -19.15
CA ARG A 179 2.52 3.67 -20.35
C ARG A 179 2.00 2.76 -21.45
N GLY A 180 2.60 1.58 -21.61
CA GLY A 180 2.25 0.60 -22.65
C GLY A 180 1.11 -0.35 -22.26
N SER A 181 0.78 -0.46 -20.98
CA SER A 181 -0.45 -1.11 -20.53
C SER A 181 -1.62 -0.15 -20.75
N PRO A 182 -2.66 -0.54 -21.51
CA PRO A 182 -3.92 0.20 -21.50
C PRO A 182 -4.45 0.11 -20.07
N ALA A 183 -4.27 1.17 -19.28
CA ALA A 183 -5.08 1.35 -18.11
C ALA A 183 -6.54 1.30 -18.60
N GLN A 184 -7.36 0.52 -17.91
CA GLN A 184 -8.77 0.37 -18.19
C GLN A 184 -9.39 1.75 -18.42
N VAL A 185 -9.71 2.02 -19.68
CA VAL A 185 -10.77 2.95 -20.02
C VAL A 185 -12.01 2.28 -19.44
N GLU A 186 -12.39 2.63 -18.22
CA GLU A 186 -13.78 2.51 -17.82
C GLU A 186 -14.56 3.30 -18.87
N ASN A 187 -15.10 2.57 -19.83
CA ASN A 187 -16.16 3.05 -20.69
C ASN A 187 -17.36 3.29 -19.77
N VAL A 188 -17.37 4.43 -19.08
CA VAL A 188 -18.64 5.05 -18.73
C VAL A 188 -19.19 5.55 -20.07
N ALA A 189 -19.88 4.65 -20.76
CA ALA A 189 -20.72 5.04 -21.87
C ALA A 189 -21.68 6.10 -21.34
N PRO A 190 -21.80 7.27 -22.00
CA PRO A 190 -22.90 8.16 -21.68
C PRO A 190 -24.19 7.41 -22.00
N GLU A 191 -25.09 7.31 -21.02
CA GLU A 191 -26.48 6.90 -21.24
C GLU A 191 -27.02 7.69 -22.43
N SER A 192 -27.39 6.96 -23.49
CA SER A 192 -28.06 7.53 -24.63
C SER A 192 -29.46 7.97 -24.20
N ASP A 193 -29.66 9.28 -24.05
CA ASP A 193 -30.99 9.88 -23.99
C ASP A 193 -31.80 9.40 -25.19
N GLN A 194 -32.89 8.67 -24.91
CA GLN A 194 -33.91 8.36 -25.90
C GLN A 194 -34.54 9.68 -26.38
N ALA A 195 -34.16 10.12 -27.58
CA ALA A 195 -34.86 11.16 -28.30
C ALA A 195 -36.28 10.70 -28.62
N VAL A 196 -37.23 11.14 -27.80
CA VAL A 196 -38.67 11.08 -28.09
C VAL A 196 -38.93 11.91 -29.35
N ARG A 197 -39.26 11.24 -30.46
CA ARG A 197 -39.73 11.90 -31.67
C ARG A 197 -41.11 12.49 -31.39
N ALA A 198 -41.20 13.82 -31.39
CA ALA A 198 -42.46 14.54 -31.35
C ALA A 198 -43.30 14.21 -32.59
N VAL A 199 -44.50 13.65 -32.36
CA VAL A 199 -45.54 13.49 -33.38
C VAL A 199 -46.46 14.71 -33.31
N PRO A 200 -46.80 15.38 -34.42
CA PRO A 200 -47.56 16.62 -34.41
C PRO A 200 -48.99 16.44 -33.88
N TRP A 201 -49.42 17.38 -33.04
CA TRP A 201 -50.78 17.52 -32.52
C TRP A 201 -51.78 17.77 -33.66
N ALA A 202 -52.39 16.70 -34.16
CA ALA A 202 -53.68 16.77 -34.84
C ALA A 202 -54.34 15.40 -34.76
N VAL A 203 -55.65 15.41 -34.47
CA VAL A 203 -56.58 14.26 -34.38
C VAL A 203 -56.65 13.59 -32.99
N LEU A 204 -57.22 14.34 -32.05
CA LEU A 204 -57.78 13.85 -30.79
C LEU A 204 -59.31 13.79 -30.95
N VAL A 205 -59.85 12.65 -31.42
CA VAL A 205 -61.30 12.46 -31.63
C VAL A 205 -61.72 11.01 -31.30
N LEU A 206 -62.33 10.86 -30.12
CA LEU A 206 -63.48 10.00 -29.72
C LEU A 206 -63.31 8.50 -29.34
N LEU A 207 -63.46 8.25 -28.01
CA LEU A 207 -64.42 7.34 -27.30
C LEU A 207 -64.36 5.79 -27.47
N PRO A 208 -65.03 4.97 -26.62
CA PRO A 208 -65.05 4.92 -25.13
C PRO A 208 -65.01 3.46 -24.53
N LEU A 209 -64.98 3.38 -23.19
CA LEU A 209 -65.17 2.19 -22.35
C LEU A 209 -66.51 1.44 -22.56
N ALA A 210 -66.49 0.10 -22.47
CA ALA A 210 -67.52 -0.76 -21.87
C ALA A 210 -66.92 -2.16 -21.57
N LEU A 211 -66.74 -2.62 -20.31
CA LEU A 211 -67.69 -3.26 -19.37
C LEU A 211 -68.24 -4.63 -19.79
N VAL A 212 -67.72 -5.72 -19.20
CA VAL A 212 -68.38 -7.03 -18.92
C VAL A 212 -67.59 -7.68 -17.74
N LEU A 213 -67.98 -7.61 -16.45
CA LEU A 213 -68.99 -8.38 -15.68
C LEU A 213 -68.83 -9.91 -15.81
N LEU A 214 -68.43 -10.70 -14.78
CA LEU A 214 -69.30 -11.34 -13.75
C LEU A 214 -68.47 -12.39 -12.90
N PRO A 215 -69.00 -13.01 -11.80
CA PRO A 215 -68.41 -12.98 -10.45
C PRO A 215 -68.31 -14.36 -9.73
N ARG A 216 -67.87 -14.37 -8.45
CA ARG A 216 -68.36 -15.18 -7.29
C ARG A 216 -67.37 -15.00 -6.12
N GLU A 217 -67.69 -14.28 -5.03
CA GLU A 217 -68.55 -14.59 -3.87
C GLU A 217 -67.99 -15.60 -2.84
N LEU A 218 -68.11 -15.19 -1.56
CA LEU A 218 -67.99 -15.90 -0.26
C LEU A 218 -66.60 -16.42 0.15
N GLY A 219 -66.14 -16.31 1.40
CA GLY A 219 -66.78 -15.98 2.68
C GLY A 219 -65.86 -16.48 3.81
N ALA A 220 -65.95 -15.86 4.98
CA ALA A 220 -65.05 -15.97 6.13
C ALA A 220 -64.99 -17.36 6.81
N GLY A 221 -63.90 -17.62 7.57
CA GLY A 221 -63.91 -18.62 8.65
C GLY A 221 -62.54 -19.06 9.22
N GLY A 222 -62.19 -18.58 10.42
CA GLY A 222 -61.79 -19.44 11.55
C GLY A 222 -60.34 -19.96 11.71
N SER A 223 -59.54 -19.22 12.50
CA SER A 223 -58.77 -19.64 13.70
C SER A 223 -58.25 -21.08 13.93
N ARG A 224 -56.93 -21.18 14.22
CA ARG A 224 -56.18 -21.95 15.27
C ARG A 224 -54.74 -22.17 14.74
N GLY A 225 -53.62 -22.06 15.46
CA GLY A 225 -53.33 -22.14 16.88
C GLY A 225 -52.31 -23.27 17.12
N ARG A 226 -51.17 -22.95 17.76
CA ARG A 226 -50.06 -23.81 18.29
C ARG A 226 -49.09 -24.42 17.26
N GLY A 227 -47.81 -24.59 17.57
CA GLY A 227 -47.13 -24.41 18.85
C GLY A 227 -45.62 -24.58 18.77
N SER A 228 -44.96 -24.06 19.80
CA SER A 228 -43.54 -24.25 20.13
C SER A 228 -43.24 -25.68 20.57
N LEU A 229 -42.00 -26.10 20.34
CA LEU A 229 -41.04 -26.48 21.37
C LEU A 229 -39.62 -26.24 20.83
#